data_AF-A0A933HT07-F1
#
_entry.id   AF-A0A933HT07-F1
#
_cell.length_a   1.000
_cell.length_b   1.000
_cell.length_c   1.000
_cell.angle_alpha   90.00
_cell.angle_beta   90.00
_cell.angle_gamma   90.00
#
_symmetry.space_group_name_H-M   'P 1'
#
loop_
_entity.id
_entity.type
_entity.pdbx_description
1 polymer ?
#
loop_
_entity_poly.entity_id
_entity_poly.type
_entity_poly.pdbx_seq_one_letter_code
_entity_poly.pdbx_strand_id
1 'polypeptide(L)'
;MSQSYISTELRRQVAEQARHRCGYCLTREDIVGAPMEIDHIWQDHFAWSMDSDRILGLTPVGRATVIALNLNRPSLVRARQLWARFGWHPPQD
;
A
#
# COMPACT_ATOMS: atom_id res chain seq x y z
N MET A 1 9.43 20.97 9.70
CA MET A 1 9.62 19.51 9.76
C MET A 1 8.23 18.90 9.76
N SER A 2 7.88 18.12 8.74
CA SER A 2 6.51 17.60 8.56
C SER A 2 6.11 16.77 9.77
N GLN A 3 5.04 17.19 10.47
CA GLN A 3 4.36 16.35 11.45
C GLN A 3 4.09 15.00 10.79
N SER A 4 4.77 13.96 11.25
CA SER A 4 4.44 12.61 10.82
C SER A 4 3.04 12.31 11.36
N TYR A 5 2.05 12.30 10.46
CA TYR A 5 0.61 12.16 10.71
C TYR A 5 0.21 10.92 11.54
N ILE A 6 1.12 9.95 11.69
CA ILE A 6 0.90 8.71 12.42
C ILE A 6 1.44 8.87 13.85
N SER A 7 0.62 8.62 14.86
CA SER A 7 1.02 8.71 16.27
C SER A 7 2.01 7.61 16.66
N THR A 8 2.87 7.86 17.65
CA THR A 8 3.78 6.84 18.21
C THR A 8 3.00 5.64 18.74
N GLU A 9 1.82 5.89 19.32
CA GLU A 9 0.95 4.84 19.84
C GLU A 9 0.40 3.95 18.73
N LEU A 10 -0.05 4.53 17.60
CA LEU A 10 -0.51 3.72 16.46
C LEU A 10 0.63 2.90 15.87
N ARG A 11 1.85 3.46 15.79
CA ARG A 11 3.03 2.68 15.36
C ARG A 11 3.31 1.49 16.27
N ARG A 12 3.25 1.70 17.59
CA ARG A 12 3.43 0.64 18.59
C ARG A 12 2.39 -0.46 18.44
N GLN A 13 1.12 -0.08 18.30
CA GLN A 13 0.01 -1.02 18.11
C GLN A 13 0.19 -1.89 16.86
N VAL A 14 0.56 -1.29 15.73
CA VAL A 14 0.79 -2.05 14.48
C VAL A 14 1.97 -3.01 14.62
N ALA A 15 3.08 -2.58 15.23
CA ALA A 15 4.24 -3.45 15.45
C ALA A 15 3.91 -4.66 16.35
N GLU A 16 3.14 -4.43 17.42
CA GLU A 16 2.68 -5.49 18.34
C GLU A 16 1.73 -6.46 17.65
N GLN A 17 0.75 -5.96 16.88
CA GLN A 17 -0.16 -6.79 16.10
C GLN A 17 0.57 -7.66 15.07
N ALA A 18 1.57 -7.09 14.40
CA ALA A 18 2.44 -7.81 13.48
C ALA A 18 3.43 -8.76 14.19
N ARG A 19 3.50 -8.73 15.53
CA ARG A 19 4.47 -9.48 16.34
C ARG A 19 5.90 -9.26 15.87
N HIS A 20 6.23 -8.02 15.52
CA HIS A 20 7.57 -7.63 15.04
C HIS A 20 8.03 -8.43 13.80
N ARG A 21 7.12 -8.66 12.86
CA ARG A 21 7.36 -9.40 11.60
C ARG A 21 6.90 -8.61 10.38
N CYS A 22 7.57 -8.84 9.26
CA CYS A 22 7.14 -8.34 7.96
C CYS A 22 5.74 -8.87 7.60
N GLY A 23 4.83 -7.99 7.17
CA GLY A 23 3.47 -8.37 6.77
C GLY A 23 3.41 -9.22 5.49
N TYR A 24 4.44 -9.18 4.66
CA TYR A 24 4.50 -9.93 3.40
C TYR A 24 5.10 -11.32 3.58
N CYS A 25 6.32 -11.41 4.13
CA CYS A 25 7.08 -12.67 4.19
C CYS A 25 7.18 -13.27 5.61
N LEU A 26 6.66 -12.59 6.64
CA LEU A 26 6.69 -13.02 8.05
C LEU A 26 8.09 -13.14 8.68
N THR A 27 9.14 -12.64 8.00
CA THR A 27 10.50 -12.52 8.56
C THR A 27 10.48 -11.60 9.77
N ARG A 28 11.21 -11.98 10.82
CA ARG A 28 11.30 -11.22 12.08
C ARG A 28 12.30 -10.07 11.96
N GLU A 29 12.05 -8.98 12.67
CA GLU A 29 12.94 -7.80 12.65
C GLU A 29 14.34 -8.05 13.23
N ASP A 30 14.46 -9.01 14.16
CA ASP A 30 15.74 -9.43 14.72
C ASP A 30 16.61 -10.22 13.71
N ILE A 31 15.99 -10.92 12.77
CA ILE A 31 16.70 -11.59 11.66
C ILE A 31 17.22 -10.55 10.66
N VAL A 32 16.43 -9.51 10.38
CA VAL A 32 16.83 -8.42 9.48
C VAL A 32 17.89 -7.51 10.12
N GLY A 33 17.87 -7.38 11.45
CA GLY A 33 18.77 -6.50 12.20
C GLY A 33 18.34 -5.03 12.18
N ALA A 34 17.09 -4.73 11.79
CA ALA A 34 16.54 -3.38 11.76
C ALA A 34 15.02 -3.39 12.03
N PRO A 35 14.44 -2.32 12.61
CA PRO A 35 13.00 -2.21 12.80
C PRO A 35 12.23 -2.30 11.47
N MET A 36 11.06 -2.93 11.51
CA MET A 36 10.18 -2.99 10.33
C MET A 36 9.64 -1.61 9.96
N GLU A 37 9.60 -1.32 8.67
CA GLU A 37 8.84 -0.19 8.14
C GLU A 37 7.34 -0.52 8.17
N ILE A 38 6.54 0.40 8.72
CA ILE A 38 5.08 0.26 8.74
C ILE A 38 4.52 0.79 7.43
N ASP A 39 3.90 -0.10 6.69
CA ASP A 39 3.15 0.21 5.47
C ASP A 39 1.79 -0.51 5.48
N HIS A 40 0.93 -0.19 4.53
CA HIS A 40 -0.32 -0.90 4.30
C HIS A 40 -0.06 -2.13 3.44
N ILE A 41 -0.60 -3.29 3.83
CA ILE A 41 -0.57 -4.48 2.99
C ILE A 41 -1.47 -4.20 1.77
N TRP A 42 -0.85 -3.99 0.61
CA TRP A 42 -1.59 -3.51 -0.56
C TRP A 42 -2.69 -4.50 -0.97
N GLN A 43 -2.36 -5.79 -1.04
CA GLN A 43 -3.26 -6.85 -1.52
C GLN A 43 -4.49 -7.06 -0.63
N ASP A 44 -4.42 -6.74 0.67
CA ASP A 44 -5.55 -6.84 1.59
C ASP A 44 -6.59 -5.74 1.35
N HIS A 45 -6.14 -4.57 0.90
CA HIS A 45 -6.96 -3.37 0.81
C HIS A 45 -7.28 -2.95 -0.62
N PHE A 46 -6.48 -3.38 -1.59
CA PHE A 46 -6.51 -2.87 -2.95
C PHE A 46 -6.32 -3.96 -4.01
N ALA A 47 -6.91 -3.74 -5.18
CA ALA A 47 -6.68 -4.51 -6.39
C ALA A 47 -6.57 -3.57 -7.61
N TRP A 48 -6.00 -4.06 -8.70
CA TRP A 48 -6.06 -3.38 -9.99
C TRP A 48 -7.36 -3.71 -10.71
N SER A 49 -7.89 -2.76 -11.51
CA SER A 49 -8.94 -3.05 -12.48
C SER A 49 -8.47 -4.08 -13.50
N MET A 50 -9.40 -4.70 -14.23
CA MET A 50 -9.04 -5.62 -15.32
C MET A 50 -8.13 -4.94 -16.36
N ASP A 51 -8.38 -3.66 -16.64
CA ASP A 51 -7.57 -2.84 -17.56
C ASP A 51 -6.24 -2.37 -16.94
N SER A 52 -5.98 -2.71 -15.67
CA SER A 52 -4.79 -2.35 -14.90
C SER A 52 -4.49 -0.84 -14.87
N ASP A 53 -5.52 0.00 -14.88
CA ASP A 53 -5.39 1.45 -14.90
C ASP A 53 -5.98 2.16 -13.67
N ARG A 54 -6.82 1.44 -12.91
CA ARG A 54 -7.54 1.93 -11.74
C ARG A 54 -7.26 1.08 -10.53
N ILE A 55 -7.16 1.74 -9.38
CA ILE A 55 -7.05 1.10 -8.07
C ILE A 55 -8.45 0.91 -7.52
N LEU A 56 -8.80 -0.33 -7.19
CA LEU A 56 -10.05 -0.72 -6.57
C LEU A 56 -9.83 -0.92 -5.07
N GLY A 57 -10.64 -0.27 -4.22
CA GLY A 57 -10.61 -0.50 -2.78
C GLY A 57 -11.47 -1.70 -2.38
N LEU A 58 -10.86 -2.74 -1.82
CA LEU A 58 -11.53 -3.99 -1.42
C LEU A 58 -12.22 -3.85 -0.05
N THR A 59 -11.62 -3.08 0.86
CA THR A 59 -12.14 -2.84 2.22
C THR A 59 -12.72 -1.44 2.36
N PRO A 60 -13.52 -1.14 3.42
CA PRO A 60 -13.98 0.23 3.70
C PRO A 60 -12.83 1.23 3.81
N VAL A 61 -11.73 0.85 4.47
CA VAL A 61 -10.50 1.64 4.55
C VAL A 61 -9.91 1.85 3.17
N GLY A 62 -9.76 0.78 2.37
CA GLY A 62 -9.24 0.87 1.00
C GLY A 62 -10.05 1.81 0.11
N ARG A 63 -11.39 1.73 0.14
CA ARG A 63 -12.26 2.65 -0.62
C ARG A 63 -12.10 4.10 -0.17
N ALA A 64 -12.09 4.33 1.14
CA ALA A 64 -11.86 5.67 1.70
C ALA A 64 -10.49 6.21 1.26
N THR A 65 -9.43 5.40 1.29
CA THR A 65 -8.08 5.78 0.86
C THR A 65 -8.03 6.15 -0.62
N VAL A 66 -8.66 5.36 -1.51
CA VAL A 66 -8.71 5.66 -2.96
C VAL A 66 -9.32 7.05 -3.22
N ILE A 67 -10.39 7.39 -2.48
CA ILE A 67 -11.08 8.68 -2.60
C ILE A 67 -10.25 9.79 -1.97
N ALA A 68 -9.84 9.63 -0.71
CA ALA A 68 -9.15 10.66 0.07
C ALA A 68 -7.81 11.07 -0.55
N LEU A 69 -7.05 10.11 -1.08
CA LEU A 69 -5.78 10.37 -1.75
C LEU A 69 -5.93 10.60 -3.27
N ASN A 70 -7.15 10.55 -3.79
CA ASN A 70 -7.46 10.75 -5.21
C ASN A 70 -6.58 9.86 -6.12
N LEU A 71 -6.46 8.57 -5.76
CA LEU A 71 -5.53 7.61 -6.38
C LEU A 71 -5.86 7.29 -7.85
N ASN A 72 -7.10 7.60 -8.28
CA ASN A 72 -7.61 7.41 -9.64
C ASN A 72 -7.87 8.75 -10.36
N ARG A 73 -7.19 9.83 -9.98
CA ARG A 73 -7.29 11.11 -10.72
C ARG A 73 -6.92 10.92 -12.20
N PRO A 74 -7.55 11.66 -13.13
CA PRO A 74 -7.42 11.39 -14.57
C PRO A 74 -5.99 11.34 -15.11
N SER A 75 -5.07 12.14 -14.56
CA SER A 75 -3.67 12.11 -14.98
C SER A 75 -2.95 10.80 -14.65
N LEU A 76 -3.21 10.21 -13.48
CA LEU A 76 -2.60 8.94 -13.08
C LEU A 76 -3.16 7.77 -13.87
N VAL A 77 -4.48 7.76 -14.09
CA VAL A 77 -5.14 6.72 -14.91
C VAL A 77 -4.59 6.75 -16.34
N ARG A 78 -4.46 7.93 -16.96
CA ARG A 78 -3.86 8.07 -18.29
C ARG A 78 -2.40 7.59 -18.33
N ALA A 79 -1.61 7.89 -17.30
CA ALA A 79 -0.22 7.40 -17.23
C ALA A 79 -0.18 5.87 -17.16
N ARG A 80 -1.02 5.25 -16.31
CA ARG A 80 -1.12 3.79 -16.20
C ARG A 80 -1.61 3.12 -17.48
N GLN A 81 -2.57 3.71 -18.19
CA GLN A 81 -2.99 3.23 -19.51
C GLN A 81 -1.82 3.20 -20.51
N LEU A 82 -0.98 4.24 -20.51
CA LEU A 82 0.22 4.27 -21.35
C LEU A 82 1.23 3.19 -20.92
N TRP A 83 1.47 3.03 -19.62
CA TRP A 83 2.38 2.00 -19.10
C TRP A 83 1.90 0.59 -19.40
N ALA A 84 0.60 0.32 -19.24
CA ALA A 84 -0.01 -0.96 -19.58
C ALA A 84 0.16 -1.29 -21.06
N ARG A 85 0.00 -0.29 -21.95
CA ARG A 85 0.27 -0.44 -23.38
C ARG A 85 1.71 -0.85 -23.69
N PHE A 86 2.68 -0.45 -22.87
CA PHE A 86 4.09 -0.83 -22.99
C PHE A 86 4.47 -2.06 -22.15
N GLY A 87 3.51 -2.70 -21.46
CA GLY A 87 3.77 -3.85 -20.59
C GLY A 87 4.52 -3.52 -19.30
N TRP A 88 4.60 -2.24 -18.89
CA TRP A 88 5.23 -1.82 -17.64
C TRP A 88 4.29 -1.88 -16.42
N HIS A 89 3.01 -2.12 -16.66
CA HIS A 89 1.97 -2.11 -15.63
C HIS A 89 0.89 -3.16 -15.96
N PRO A 90 0.33 -3.91 -14.98
CA PRO A 90 0.60 -3.88 -13.53
C PRO A 90 2.02 -4.37 -13.19
N PRO A 91 2.63 -3.94 -12.06
CA PRO A 91 3.85 -4.57 -11.58
C PRO A 91 3.54 -6.06 -11.32
N GLN A 92 4.47 -6.92 -11.72
CA GLN A 92 4.46 -8.32 -11.34
C GLN A 92 5.08 -8.39 -9.94
N ASP A 93 4.37 -9.03 -9.00
CA ASP A 93 4.87 -9.24 -7.63
C ASP A 93 6.17 -10.05 -7.60
#